data_AF-A0A6H1Q076-F1
#
_entry.id   AF-A0A6H1Q076-F1
#
_cell.length_a   1.000
_cell.length_b   1.000
_cell.length_c   1.000
_cell.angle_alpha   90.00
_cell.angle_beta   90.00
_cell.angle_gamma   90.00
#
_symmetry.space_group_name_H-M   'P 1'
#
loop_
_entity.id
_entity.type
_entity.pdbx_description
1 polymer ?
#
loop_
_entity_poly.entity_id
_entity_poly.type
_entity_poly.pdbx_seq_one_letter_code
_entity_poly.pdbx_strand_id
1 'polypeptide(L)'
;MKKILGIIILGLLLSGCTINQTALNVGTNFTDYQKECRKVALVKPKLVFNDGNLRGFHCADAAGADTWRYEFFDTSNKLVKVWSRPVSAQERQARFNNALLGLAILNSGTASGTTTQTQQPPGFFSFDIASGMNKVCFYDQLGSLSAKTIGRAEICPLGY
;
A
#
# COMPACT_ATOMS: atom_id res chain seq x y z
N MET A 1 36.56 17.28 -0.99
CA MET A 1 36.25 16.12 -0.13
C MET A 1 35.05 16.30 0.82
N LYS A 2 34.60 17.52 1.14
CA LYS A 2 33.40 17.73 2.00
C LYS A 2 32.05 17.43 1.31
N LYS A 3 31.96 17.55 -0.02
CA LYS A 3 30.71 17.34 -0.78
C LYS A 3 30.30 15.87 -0.95
N ILE A 4 31.27 14.95 -0.93
CA ILE A 4 31.02 13.51 -1.07
C ILE A 4 30.49 12.91 0.24
N LEU A 5 30.97 13.41 1.39
CA LEU A 5 30.46 13.01 2.70
C LEU A 5 28.96 13.34 2.87
N GLY A 6 28.51 14.50 2.36
CA GLY A 6 27.10 14.90 2.43
C GLY A 6 26.16 13.97 1.66
N ILE A 7 26.59 13.42 0.52
CA ILE A 7 25.79 12.51 -0.31
C ILE A 7 25.69 11.12 0.35
N ILE A 8 26.78 10.65 0.97
CA ILE A 8 26.78 9.36 1.69
C ILE A 8 25.91 9.44 2.96
N ILE A 9 25.96 10.56 3.68
CA ILE A 9 25.13 10.77 4.88
C ILE A 9 23.64 10.88 4.50
N LEU A 10 23.31 11.55 3.39
CA LEU A 10 21.92 11.61 2.89
C LEU A 10 21.43 10.25 2.38
N GLY A 11 22.32 9.44 1.78
CA GLY A 11 22.03 8.06 1.38
C GLY A 11 21.79 7.12 2.57
N LEU A 12 22.52 7.29 3.68
CA LEU A 12 22.31 6.51 4.92
C LEU A 12 21.06 6.96 5.71
N LEU A 13 20.65 8.22 5.61
CA LEU A 13 19.43 8.72 6.25
C LEU A 13 18.15 8.17 5.57
N LEU A 14 18.23 7.78 4.30
CA LEU A 14 17.10 7.22 3.54
C LEU A 14 16.92 5.71 3.74
N SER A 15 17.96 4.99 4.16
CA SER A 15 17.89 3.55 4.45
C SER A 15 17.34 3.21 5.84
N GLY A 16 17.17 4.21 6.71
CA GLY A 16 16.60 4.05 8.07
C GLY A 16 15.07 4.14 8.16
N CYS A 17 14.37 4.34 7.04
CA CYS A 17 12.92 4.64 7.02
C CYS A 17 12.06 3.48 6.52
N THR A 18 12.60 2.26 6.42
CA THR A 18 11.84 1.04 6.08
C THR A 18 11.52 0.25 7.33
N ILE A 19 10.31 -0.33 7.38
CA ILE A 19 9.91 -1.14 8.54
C ILE A 19 10.83 -2.35 8.70
N ASN A 20 11.09 -2.76 9.94
CA ASN A 20 11.85 -3.96 10.22
C ASN A 20 11.17 -5.21 9.62
N GLN A 21 11.92 -6.00 8.85
CA GLN A 21 11.42 -7.19 8.16
C GLN A 21 10.81 -8.22 9.12
N THR A 22 11.27 -8.31 10.38
CA THR A 22 10.69 -9.25 11.35
C THR A 22 9.25 -8.90 11.70
N ALA A 23 8.87 -7.62 11.63
CA ALA A 23 7.50 -7.16 11.85
C ALA A 23 6.55 -7.53 10.70
N LEU A 24 7.10 -7.96 9.57
CA LEU A 24 6.38 -8.42 8.38
C LEU A 24 6.30 -9.96 8.30
N ASN A 25 6.82 -10.68 9.31
CA ASN A 25 6.69 -12.13 9.36
C ASN A 25 5.27 -12.55 9.71
N VAL A 26 4.74 -13.55 9.00
CA VAL A 26 3.45 -14.16 9.30
C VAL A 26 3.42 -14.63 10.76
N GLY A 27 2.34 -14.32 11.48
CA GLY A 27 2.17 -14.58 12.91
C GLY A 27 2.59 -13.43 13.83
N THR A 28 3.20 -12.36 13.28
CA THR A 28 3.47 -11.12 14.04
C THR A 28 2.17 -10.51 14.56
N ASN A 29 2.17 -10.02 15.81
CA ASN A 29 1.02 -9.34 16.38
C ASN A 29 0.86 -7.95 15.76
N PHE A 30 -0.38 -7.51 15.53
CA PHE A 30 -0.70 -6.16 15.08
C PHE A 30 -0.04 -5.06 15.93
N THR A 31 0.03 -5.23 17.26
CA THR A 31 0.67 -4.24 18.14
C THR A 31 2.15 -4.09 17.86
N ASP A 32 2.86 -5.19 17.60
CA ASP A 32 4.30 -5.15 17.28
C ASP A 32 4.53 -4.52 15.90
N TYR A 33 3.75 -4.94 14.90
CA TYR A 33 3.76 -4.33 13.57
C TYR A 33 3.48 -2.82 13.64
N GLN A 34 2.45 -2.41 14.38
CA GLN A 34 2.08 -1.01 14.52
C GLN A 34 3.20 -0.20 15.17
N LYS A 35 3.87 -0.76 16.18
CA LYS A 35 5.00 -0.13 16.85
C LYS A 35 6.16 0.08 15.89
N GLU A 36 6.55 -0.95 15.12
CA GLU A 36 7.62 -0.84 14.15
C GLU A 36 7.28 0.10 12.99
N CYS A 37 6.04 0.05 12.48
CA CYS A 37 5.57 0.99 11.46
C CYS A 37 5.65 2.45 11.94
N ARG A 38 5.23 2.72 13.18
CA ARG A 38 5.26 4.08 13.75
C ARG A 38 6.67 4.64 13.90
N LYS A 39 7.68 3.78 14.14
CA LYS A 39 9.08 4.22 14.23
C LYS A 39 9.58 4.84 12.92
N VAL A 40 9.08 4.33 11.79
CA VAL A 40 9.58 4.73 10.46
C VAL A 40 8.66 5.72 9.75
N ALA A 41 7.35 5.52 9.83
CA ALA A 41 6.36 6.38 9.16
C ALA A 41 5.96 7.60 10.01
N LEU A 42 6.29 7.60 11.31
CA LEU A 42 5.84 8.59 12.32
C LEU A 42 4.33 8.72 12.46
N VAL A 43 3.55 7.93 11.72
CA VAL A 43 2.09 7.85 11.74
C VAL A 43 1.64 6.42 11.98
N LYS A 44 0.37 6.24 12.37
CA LYS A 44 -0.22 4.91 12.49
C LYS A 44 -0.42 4.31 11.09
N PRO A 45 -0.32 2.98 10.94
CA PRO A 45 -0.64 2.31 9.69
C PRO A 45 -2.09 2.59 9.30
N LYS A 46 -2.32 2.87 8.01
CA LYS A 46 -3.63 3.20 7.47
C LYS A 46 -4.44 1.94 7.25
N LEU A 47 -5.66 1.88 7.76
CA LEU A 47 -6.61 0.83 7.42
C LEU A 47 -7.08 1.05 5.97
N VAL A 48 -6.88 0.05 5.11
CA VAL A 48 -7.27 0.11 3.69
C VAL A 48 -8.34 -0.92 3.33
N PHE A 49 -8.51 -1.94 4.16
CA PHE A 49 -9.50 -2.99 3.94
C PHE A 49 -10.02 -3.52 5.28
N ASN A 50 -11.32 -3.79 5.37
CA ASN A 50 -11.93 -4.42 6.54
C ASN A 50 -13.21 -5.16 6.14
N ASP A 51 -13.24 -6.47 6.37
CA ASP A 51 -14.39 -7.37 6.14
C ASP A 51 -14.89 -8.00 7.46
N GLY A 52 -14.51 -7.43 8.61
CA GLY A 52 -14.82 -7.94 9.95
C GLY A 52 -13.94 -9.11 10.38
N ASN A 53 -13.67 -10.06 9.48
CA ASN A 53 -12.80 -11.21 9.73
C ASN A 53 -11.34 -11.00 9.29
N LEU A 54 -11.11 -10.04 8.39
CA LEU A 54 -9.82 -9.70 7.84
C LEU A 54 -9.67 -8.19 7.75
N ARG A 55 -8.52 -7.68 8.17
CA ARG A 55 -8.16 -6.25 8.08
C ARG A 55 -6.86 -6.08 7.32
N GLY A 56 -6.88 -5.27 6.27
CA GLY A 56 -5.70 -4.88 5.51
C GLY A 56 -5.22 -3.49 5.93
N PHE A 57 -3.94 -3.37 6.19
CA PHE A 57 -3.28 -2.12 6.53
C PHE A 57 -2.20 -1.77 5.50
N HIS A 58 -1.85 -0.50 5.48
CA HIS A 58 -0.71 0.02 4.74
C HIS A 58 0.16 0.85 5.67
N CYS A 59 1.42 0.45 5.83
CA CYS A 59 2.42 1.29 6.47
C CYS A 59 3.06 2.23 5.44
N ALA A 60 2.97 3.54 5.67
CA ALA A 60 3.60 4.56 4.82
C ALA A 60 5.11 4.70 5.14
N ASP A 61 5.85 3.60 5.01
CA ASP A 61 7.31 3.60 5.15
C ASP A 61 7.99 3.99 3.82
N ALA A 62 9.31 4.12 3.83
CA ALA A 62 10.07 4.49 2.62
C ALA A 62 9.95 3.46 1.49
N ALA A 63 9.58 2.20 1.78
CA ALA A 63 9.32 1.21 0.74
C ALA A 63 8.10 1.58 -0.11
N GLY A 64 7.15 2.36 0.44
CA GLY A 64 5.96 2.86 -0.27
C GLY A 64 6.26 3.73 -1.51
N ALA A 65 7.48 4.26 -1.63
CA ALA A 65 7.90 5.03 -2.81
C ALA A 65 8.04 4.15 -4.06
N ASP A 66 8.60 2.95 -3.89
CA ASP A 66 8.93 2.04 -4.98
C ASP A 66 8.09 0.76 -5.00
N THR A 67 7.37 0.46 -3.91
CA THR A 67 6.62 -0.79 -3.73
C THR A 67 5.27 -0.50 -3.08
N TRP A 68 4.19 -1.02 -3.66
CA TRP A 68 2.93 -1.17 -2.96
C TRP A 68 3.04 -2.32 -1.98
N ARG A 69 2.72 -2.09 -0.70
CA ARG A 69 2.69 -3.15 0.30
C ARG A 69 1.44 -3.04 1.16
N TYR A 70 0.79 -4.18 1.36
CA TYR A 70 -0.37 -4.32 2.22
C TYR A 70 -0.17 -5.47 3.20
N GLU A 71 -0.49 -5.21 4.46
CA GLU A 71 -0.34 -6.15 5.56
C GLU A 71 -1.71 -6.56 6.09
N PHE A 72 -2.03 -7.85 6.00
CA PHE A 72 -3.33 -8.39 6.35
C PHE A 72 -3.30 -9.11 7.69
N PHE A 73 -4.24 -8.77 8.56
CA PHE A 73 -4.39 -9.32 9.89
C PHE A 73 -5.75 -9.98 10.07
N ASP A 74 -5.77 -11.12 10.74
CA ASP A 74 -7.00 -11.80 11.13
C ASP A 74 -7.66 -11.15 12.37
N THR A 75 -8.75 -11.78 12.83
CA THR A 75 -9.47 -11.44 14.06
C THR A 75 -8.63 -11.64 15.32
N SER A 76 -7.65 -12.55 15.28
CA SER A 76 -6.70 -12.81 16.38
C SER A 76 -5.57 -11.77 16.44
N ASN A 77 -5.63 -10.72 15.62
CA ASN A 77 -4.58 -9.70 15.47
C ASN A 77 -3.24 -10.27 15.00
N LYS A 78 -3.26 -11.39 14.27
CA LYS A 78 -2.05 -12.02 13.72
C LYS A 78 -1.92 -11.68 12.24
N LEU A 79 -0.70 -11.32 11.83
CA LEU A 79 -0.38 -11.09 10.44
C LEU A 79 -0.52 -12.41 9.67
N VAL A 80 -1.41 -12.46 8.70
CA VAL A 80 -1.67 -13.67 7.90
C VAL A 80 -1.08 -13.60 6.51
N LYS A 81 -0.91 -12.39 5.96
CA LYS A 81 -0.31 -12.19 4.64
C LYS A 81 0.29 -10.80 4.50
N VAL A 82 1.44 -10.75 3.83
CA VAL A 82 1.99 -9.50 3.30
C VAL A 82 1.97 -9.64 1.79
N TRP A 83 1.28 -8.73 1.12
CA TRP A 83 1.34 -8.61 -0.33
C TRP A 83 2.19 -7.41 -0.69
N SER A 84 3.09 -7.58 -1.66
CA SER A 84 3.91 -6.49 -2.16
C SER A 84 4.10 -6.58 -3.67
N ARG A 85 4.08 -5.44 -4.34
CA ARG A 85 4.32 -5.30 -5.79
C ARG A 85 5.17 -4.06 -6.07
N PRO A 86 6.19 -4.13 -6.94
CA PRO A 86 6.89 -2.93 -7.38
C PRO A 86 5.96 -1.99 -8.15
N VAL A 87 6.14 -0.69 -7.94
CA VAL A 87 5.43 0.37 -8.69
C VAL A 87 5.98 0.39 -10.12
N SER A 88 5.10 0.28 -11.12
CA SER A 88 5.52 0.28 -12.52
C SER A 88 6.04 1.65 -12.97
N ALA A 89 6.81 1.69 -14.06
CA ALA A 89 7.32 2.96 -14.61
C ALA A 89 6.18 3.91 -15.01
N GLN A 90 5.10 3.35 -15.57
CA GLN A 90 3.90 4.09 -15.98
C GLN A 90 3.18 4.68 -14.76
N GLU A 91 3.00 3.90 -13.70
CA GLU A 91 2.39 4.38 -12.45
C GLU A 91 3.25 5.45 -11.78
N ARG A 92 4.57 5.28 -11.77
CA ARG A 92 5.52 6.25 -11.24
C ARG A 92 5.42 7.59 -11.97
N GLN A 93 5.37 7.56 -13.31
CA GLN A 93 5.19 8.76 -14.12
C GLN A 93 3.83 9.44 -13.84
N ALA A 94 2.75 8.67 -13.73
CA ALA A 94 1.42 9.21 -13.42
C ALA A 94 1.38 9.90 -12.04
N ARG A 95 2.01 9.29 -11.02
CA ARG A 95 2.14 9.92 -9.69
C ARG A 95 2.93 11.21 -9.73
N PHE A 96 4.05 11.23 -10.47
CA PHE A 96 4.86 12.44 -10.64
C PHE A 96 4.06 13.55 -11.33
N ASN A 97 3.35 13.23 -12.42
CA ASN A 97 2.51 14.18 -13.13
C ASN A 97 1.41 14.75 -12.22
N ASN A 98 0.77 13.91 -11.40
CA ASN A 98 -0.25 14.34 -10.44
C ASN A 98 0.33 15.24 -9.33
N ALA A 99 1.54 14.94 -8.84
CA ALA A 99 2.21 15.78 -7.86
C ALA A 99 2.59 17.16 -8.45
N LEU A 100 3.08 17.18 -9.70
CA LEU A 100 3.37 18.42 -10.41
C LEU A 100 2.10 19.24 -10.66
N LEU A 101 1.00 18.60 -11.04
CA LEU A 101 -0.30 19.24 -11.17
C LEU A 101 -0.78 19.82 -9.84
N GLY A 102 -0.67 19.06 -8.75
CA GLY A 102 -1.00 19.55 -7.41
C GLY A 102 -0.18 20.77 -7.00
N LEU A 103 1.13 20.75 -7.28
CA LEU A 103 2.01 21.90 -7.03
C LEU A 103 1.65 23.10 -7.91
N ALA A 104 1.26 22.88 -9.17
CA ALA A 104 0.80 23.93 -10.06
C ALA A 104 -0.49 24.58 -9.55
N ILE A 105 -1.46 23.79 -9.07
CA ILE A 105 -2.72 24.28 -8.49
C ILE A 105 -2.47 25.11 -7.23
N LEU A 106 -1.58 24.66 -6.35
CA LEU A 106 -1.21 25.41 -5.13
C LEU A 106 -0.58 26.77 -5.46
N ASN A 107 0.10 26.90 -6.60
CA ASN A 107 0.71 28.15 -7.04
C ASN A 107 -0.20 29.03 -7.94
N SER A 108 -1.28 28.48 -8.54
CA SER A 108 -2.06 29.20 -9.56
C SER A 108 -3.43 29.72 -9.12
N GLY A 109 -3.88 29.46 -7.87
CA GLY A 109 -5.07 30.08 -7.28
C GLY A 109 -6.40 29.88 -8.03
N THR A 110 -6.41 29.06 -9.09
CA THR A 110 -7.54 28.87 -10.00
C THR A 110 -7.96 27.40 -9.96
N ALA A 111 -9.00 27.12 -9.18
CA ALA A 111 -9.61 25.80 -9.09
C ALA A 111 -10.44 25.52 -10.35
N SER A 112 -9.79 25.13 -11.44
CA SER A 112 -10.49 24.55 -12.59
C SER A 112 -10.84 23.10 -12.28
N GLY A 113 -12.10 22.87 -11.89
CA GLY A 113 -12.66 21.56 -11.62
C GLY A 113 -12.65 20.69 -12.88
N THR A 114 -11.61 19.89 -13.05
CA THR A 114 -11.61 18.76 -13.97
C THR A 114 -12.27 17.57 -13.28
N THR A 115 -13.54 17.33 -13.60
CA THR A 115 -14.21 16.06 -13.30
C THR A 115 -13.62 14.99 -14.21
N THR A 116 -12.53 14.35 -13.79
CA THR A 116 -12.12 13.08 -14.36
C THR A 116 -13.15 12.04 -13.94
N GLN A 117 -14.09 11.73 -14.85
CA GLN A 117 -14.81 10.47 -14.79
C GLN A 117 -13.77 9.36 -14.98
N THR A 118 -13.24 8.85 -13.87
CA THR A 118 -12.42 7.65 -13.90
C THR A 118 -13.36 6.48 -14.19
N GLN A 119 -13.47 6.07 -15.46
CA GLN A 119 -13.79 4.68 -15.73
C GLN A 119 -12.77 3.85 -14.95
N GLN A 120 -13.26 3.16 -13.91
CA GLN A 120 -12.41 2.37 -13.05
C GLN A 120 -11.74 1.31 -13.93
N PRO A 121 -10.40 1.28 -14.03
CA PRO A 121 -9.69 0.35 -14.90
C PRO A 121 -10.09 -1.09 -14.55
N PRO A 122 -10.18 -2.00 -15.54
CA PRO A 122 -10.48 -3.39 -15.27
C PRO A 122 -9.45 -3.95 -14.28
N GLY A 123 -9.94 -4.49 -13.17
CA GLY A 123 -9.11 -5.09 -12.13
C GLY A 123 -8.75 -6.51 -12.49
N PHE A 124 -7.46 -6.83 -12.51
CA PHE A 124 -6.99 -8.20 -12.74
C PHE A 124 -6.78 -8.91 -11.41
N PHE A 125 -7.20 -10.16 -11.33
CA PHE A 125 -6.99 -10.96 -10.13
C PHE A 125 -5.51 -11.00 -9.75
N SER A 126 -5.22 -10.67 -8.49
CA SER A 126 -3.85 -10.66 -7.97
C SER A 126 -3.64 -11.78 -6.96
N PHE A 127 -4.46 -11.84 -5.92
CA PHE A 127 -4.36 -12.87 -4.88
C PHE A 127 -5.66 -12.98 -4.09
N ASP A 128 -5.81 -14.07 -3.34
CA ASP A 128 -6.89 -14.24 -2.39
C ASP A 128 -6.39 -14.47 -0.95
N ILE A 129 -7.30 -14.24 0.00
CA ILE A 129 -7.12 -14.52 1.43
C ILE A 129 -8.40 -15.13 1.99
N ALA A 130 -8.29 -16.21 2.77
CA ALA A 130 -9.42 -16.77 3.48
C ALA A 130 -9.91 -15.84 4.61
N SER A 131 -11.23 -15.65 4.70
CA SER A 131 -11.92 -14.77 5.65
C SER A 131 -13.08 -15.55 6.28
N GLY A 132 -12.79 -16.42 7.24
CA GLY A 132 -13.78 -17.32 7.84
C GLY A 132 -14.39 -18.30 6.84
N MET A 133 -15.72 -18.23 6.64
CA MET A 133 -16.45 -19.02 5.63
C MET A 133 -16.40 -18.41 4.21
N ASN A 134 -15.78 -17.24 4.08
CA ASN A 134 -15.61 -16.54 2.82
C ASN A 134 -14.13 -16.55 2.39
N LYS A 135 -13.87 -16.08 1.17
CA LYS A 135 -12.55 -15.64 0.74
C LYS A 135 -12.65 -14.25 0.14
N VAL A 136 -11.61 -13.45 0.33
CA VAL A 136 -11.48 -12.12 -0.25
C VAL A 136 -10.52 -12.23 -1.43
N CYS A 137 -11.02 -11.91 -2.62
CA CYS A 137 -10.24 -11.84 -3.85
C CYS A 137 -9.79 -10.39 -4.05
N PHE A 138 -8.48 -10.17 -4.15
CA PHE A 138 -7.88 -8.87 -4.39
C PHE A 138 -7.48 -8.73 -5.85
N TYR A 139 -7.82 -7.57 -6.43
CA TYR A 139 -7.65 -7.21 -7.82
C TYR A 139 -6.76 -5.99 -7.94
N ASP A 140 -5.82 -6.01 -8.87
CA ASP A 140 -4.97 -4.86 -9.16
C ASP A 140 -5.65 -3.93 -10.16
N GLN A 141 -5.90 -2.69 -9.73
CA GLN A 141 -6.51 -1.63 -10.52
C GLN A 141 -5.58 -0.40 -10.53
N LEU A 142 -4.67 -0.34 -11.52
CA LEU A 142 -3.72 0.78 -11.74
C LEU A 142 -3.10 1.34 -10.44
N GLY A 143 -2.61 0.45 -9.58
CA GLY A 143 -1.93 0.85 -8.36
C GLY A 143 -2.77 0.77 -7.09
N SER A 144 -4.08 0.52 -7.18
CA SER A 144 -4.88 0.22 -5.99
C SER A 144 -5.29 -1.24 -5.98
N LEU A 145 -5.39 -1.82 -4.79
CA LEU A 145 -6.10 -3.08 -4.61
C LEU A 145 -7.61 -2.80 -4.46
N SER A 146 -8.40 -3.44 -5.31
CA SER A 146 -9.84 -3.60 -5.12
C SER A 146 -10.12 -4.99 -4.57
N ALA A 147 -11.18 -5.15 -3.79
CA ALA A 147 -11.47 -6.41 -3.11
C ALA A 147 -12.91 -6.86 -3.37
N LYS A 148 -13.08 -8.16 -3.58
CA LYS A 148 -14.39 -8.81 -3.71
C LYS A 148 -14.46 -10.01 -2.79
N THR A 149 -15.43 -10.02 -1.89
CA THR A 149 -15.70 -11.17 -1.01
C THR A 149 -16.61 -12.15 -1.73
N ILE A 150 -16.22 -13.42 -1.76
CA ILE A 150 -16.98 -14.53 -2.35
C ILE A 150 -17.01 -15.73 -1.38
N GLY A 151 -17.88 -16.71 -1.63
CA GLY A 151 -17.93 -17.92 -0.84
C GLY A 151 -16.62 -18.71 -0.91
N ARG A 152 -16.22 -19.38 0.18
CA ARG A 152 -14.91 -20.05 0.23
C ARG A 152 -14.71 -21.16 -0.80
N ALA A 153 -15.79 -21.80 -1.25
CA ALA A 153 -15.77 -22.81 -2.31
C ALA A 153 -15.75 -22.20 -3.74
N GLU A 154 -16.01 -20.91 -3.87
CA GLU A 154 -16.05 -20.23 -5.17
C GLU A 154 -14.63 -19.89 -5.66
N ILE A 155 -14.49 -19.81 -6.98
CA ILE A 155 -13.25 -19.41 -7.65
C ILE A 155 -13.28 -17.89 -7.84
N CYS A 156 -12.19 -17.21 -7.48
CA CYS A 156 -12.05 -15.78 -7.74
C CYS A 156 -12.14 -15.52 -9.25
N PRO A 157 -13.06 -14.65 -9.71
CA PRO A 157 -13.07 -14.19 -11.10
C PRO A 157 -11.70 -13.64 -11.48
N LEU A 158 -11.26 -13.88 -12.72
CA LEU A 158 -9.97 -13.40 -13.21
C LEU A 158 -9.93 -11.89 -13.48
N GLY A 159 -11.10 -11.28 -13.72
CA GLY A 159 -11.26 -9.85 -13.95
C GLY A 159 -12.56 -9.31 -13.37
N TYR A 160 -12.52 -8.04 -12.93
CA TYR A 160 -13.67 -7.31 -12.41
C TYR A 160 -13.57 -5.82 -12.73
#